data_AF-A0A0P4WC79-F1
#
_entry.id   AF-A0A0P4WC79-F1
#
_cell.length_a   1.000
_cell.length_b   1.000
_cell.length_c   1.000
_cell.angle_alpha   90.00
_cell.angle_beta   90.00
_cell.angle_gamma   90.00
#
_symmetry.space_group_name_H-M   'P 1'
#
loop_
_entity.id
_entity.type
_entity.pdbx_description
1 polymer ?
#
loop_
_entity_poly.entity_id
_entity_poly.type
_entity_poly.pdbx_seq_one_letter_code
_entity_poly.pdbx_strand_id
1 'polypeptide(L)'
;MMDEMITNAEEFCKALGLPYRVVNIVSGELNNAAAKKLDLEAYFPGSGAYRELVSCSNCLDYQSRRLRVRYGATKKMNAAVEYVHMLNATMCATTRVICAVLENYQTEEGIKVPEAIKAYMPEEYKEFIPFRFPAPIEEEASKKKKKGKTKQEE
;
A
#
# COMPACT_ATOMS: atom_id res chain seq x y z
N MET A 1 5.10 -2.96 -20.26
CA MET A 1 5.75 -2.26 -19.14
C MET A 1 4.77 -1.73 -18.09
N MET A 2 3.84 -0.80 -18.37
CA MET A 2 2.90 -0.34 -17.32
C MET A 2 2.03 -1.49 -16.78
N ASP A 3 1.45 -2.29 -17.69
CA ASP A 3 0.62 -3.44 -17.31
C ASP A 3 1.42 -4.51 -16.55
N GLU A 4 2.71 -4.66 -16.85
CA GLU A 4 3.63 -5.52 -16.13
C GLU A 4 3.91 -4.99 -14.72
N MET A 5 4.17 -3.69 -14.57
CA MET A 5 4.42 -3.06 -13.27
C MET A 5 3.21 -3.15 -12.33
N ILE A 6 1.99 -2.95 -12.84
CA ILE A 6 0.77 -3.14 -12.01
C ILE A 6 0.54 -4.62 -11.71
N THR A 7 0.81 -5.54 -12.65
CA THR A 7 0.70 -6.98 -12.41
C THR A 7 1.65 -7.43 -11.29
N ASN A 8 2.90 -6.93 -11.25
CA ASN A 8 3.83 -7.24 -10.17
C ASN A 8 3.30 -6.77 -8.80
N ALA A 9 2.63 -5.62 -8.74
CA ALA A 9 2.00 -5.12 -7.52
C ALA A 9 0.78 -5.95 -7.09
N GLU A 10 0.00 -6.43 -8.07
CA GLU A 10 -1.10 -7.37 -7.83
C GLU A 10 -0.59 -8.71 -7.30
N GLU A 11 0.47 -9.26 -7.89
CA GLU A 11 1.13 -10.50 -7.43
C GLU A 11 1.68 -10.35 -6.01
N PHE A 12 2.28 -9.21 -5.69
CA PHE A 12 2.70 -8.90 -4.33
C PHE A 12 1.53 -8.90 -3.33
N CYS A 13 0.41 -8.27 -3.67
CA CYS A 13 -0.79 -8.28 -2.82
C CYS A 13 -1.40 -9.69 -2.68
N LYS A 14 -1.43 -10.47 -3.77
CA LYS A 14 -1.88 -11.88 -3.76
C LYS A 14 -1.00 -12.74 -2.86
N ALA A 15 0.32 -12.59 -2.92
CA ALA A 15 1.26 -13.31 -2.06
C ALA A 15 1.04 -13.00 -0.57
N LEU A 16 0.68 -11.75 -0.26
CA LEU A 16 0.29 -11.33 1.09
C LEU A 16 -1.16 -11.69 1.47
N GLY A 17 -1.93 -12.33 0.58
CA GLY A 17 -3.32 -12.70 0.85
C GLY A 17 -4.27 -11.51 1.04
N LEU A 18 -3.92 -10.32 0.53
CA LEU A 18 -4.72 -9.12 0.71
C LEU A 18 -5.83 -9.02 -0.36
N PRO A 19 -7.10 -8.83 0.02
CA PRO A 19 -8.16 -8.51 -0.93
C PRO A 19 -7.94 -7.11 -1.49
N TYR A 20 -8.04 -6.95 -2.82
CA TYR A 20 -7.80 -5.66 -3.47
C TYR A 20 -8.67 -5.45 -4.71
N ARG A 21 -8.66 -4.22 -5.23
CA ARG A 21 -9.16 -3.85 -6.55
C ARG A 21 -8.17 -2.93 -7.26
N VAL A 22 -8.17 -2.95 -8.58
CA VAL A 22 -7.42 -1.99 -9.41
C VAL A 22 -8.37 -0.91 -9.90
N VAL A 23 -7.98 0.35 -9.74
CA VAL A 23 -8.77 1.52 -10.10
C VAL A 23 -8.04 2.32 -11.17
N ASN A 24 -8.73 2.61 -12.26
CA ASN A 24 -8.24 3.55 -13.27
C ASN A 24 -8.64 4.98 -12.87
N ILE A 25 -7.65 5.83 -12.62
CA ILE A 25 -7.87 7.15 -12.04
C ILE A 25 -8.38 8.13 -13.10
N VAL A 26 -9.37 8.93 -12.72
CA VAL A 26 -9.97 9.95 -13.58
C VAL A 26 -8.97 11.05 -13.93
N SER A 27 -9.16 11.70 -15.09
CA SER A 27 -8.23 12.70 -15.61
C SER A 27 -7.97 13.89 -14.68
N GLY A 28 -8.97 14.32 -13.90
CA GLY A 28 -8.84 15.44 -12.95
C GLY A 28 -7.93 15.16 -11.75
N GLU A 29 -7.67 13.88 -11.46
CA GLU A 29 -6.79 13.44 -10.36
C GLU A 29 -5.40 13.01 -10.86
N LEU A 30 -5.14 13.16 -12.17
CA LEU A 30 -3.80 12.97 -12.71
C LEU A 30 -2.95 14.22 -12.44
N ASN A 31 -1.69 14.02 -12.06
CA ASN A 31 -0.72 15.11 -12.00
C ASN A 31 -0.21 15.45 -13.41
N ASN A 32 0.51 16.58 -13.54
CA ASN A 32 1.03 17.05 -14.84
C ASN A 32 1.86 16.02 -15.61
N ALA A 33 2.51 15.07 -14.92
CA ALA A 33 3.40 14.11 -15.56
C ALA A 33 2.69 12.83 -16.00
N ALA A 34 1.60 12.41 -15.35
CA ALA A 34 0.95 11.13 -15.59
C ALA A 34 0.04 11.19 -16.83
N ALA A 35 0.31 10.35 -17.82
CA ALA A 35 -0.59 10.12 -18.95
C ALA A 35 -1.69 9.10 -18.60
N LYS A 36 -1.39 8.15 -17.72
CA LYS A 36 -2.33 7.18 -17.14
C LYS A 36 -1.84 6.79 -15.76
N LYS A 37 -2.77 6.60 -14.82
CA LYS A 37 -2.50 6.19 -13.44
C LYS A 37 -3.46 5.05 -13.05
N LEU A 38 -2.91 3.98 -12.52
CA LEU A 38 -3.65 2.87 -11.91
C LEU A 38 -3.28 2.81 -10.43
N ASP A 39 -4.29 2.82 -9.57
CA ASP A 39 -4.10 2.62 -8.14
C ASP A 39 -4.61 1.22 -7.75
N LEU A 40 -3.87 0.54 -6.87
CA LEU A 40 -4.32 -0.70 -6.23
C LEU A 40 -4.77 -0.34 -4.82
N GLU A 41 -6.04 -0.58 -4.56
CA GLU A 41 -6.65 -0.35 -3.26
C GLU A 41 -6.93 -1.67 -2.58
N ALA A 42 -6.36 -1.89 -1.40
CA ALA A 42 -6.67 -3.06 -0.59
C ALA A 42 -7.91 -2.78 0.28
N TYR A 43 -8.66 -3.83 0.59
CA TYR A 43 -9.80 -3.76 1.50
C TYR A 43 -9.35 -3.93 2.95
N PHE A 44 -9.87 -3.06 3.81
CA PHE A 44 -9.57 -2.98 5.23
C PHE A 44 -10.85 -3.37 6.01
N PRO A 45 -10.95 -4.60 6.53
CA PRO A 45 -12.20 -5.12 7.11
C PRO A 45 -12.64 -4.41 8.40
N GLY A 46 -11.71 -4.00 9.27
CA GLY A 46 -12.02 -3.23 10.46
C GLY A 46 -12.45 -1.80 10.12
N SER A 47 -11.87 -1.23 9.06
CA SER A 47 -12.27 0.08 8.53
C SER A 47 -13.54 0.03 7.66
N GLY A 48 -13.92 -1.15 7.13
CA GLY A 48 -15.04 -1.32 6.20
C GLY A 48 -14.87 -0.62 4.84
N ALA A 49 -13.63 -0.40 4.39
CA ALA A 49 -13.35 0.43 3.21
C ALA A 49 -12.11 0.00 2.42
N TYR A 50 -12.05 0.41 1.15
CA TYR A 50 -10.84 0.30 0.33
C TYR A 50 -9.89 1.47 0.61
N ARG A 51 -8.58 1.19 0.70
CA ARG A 51 -7.51 2.20 0.86
C ARG A 51 -6.38 1.91 -0.13
N GLU A 52 -5.86 2.98 -0.73
CA GLU A 52 -4.74 2.93 -1.68
C GLU A 52 -3.46 2.40 -1.01
N LEU A 53 -2.87 1.35 -1.58
CA LEU A 53 -1.54 0.83 -1.21
C LEU A 53 -0.47 1.10 -2.26
N VAL A 54 -0.86 1.13 -3.53
CA VAL A 54 0.04 1.29 -4.66
C VAL A 54 -0.53 2.31 -5.62
N SER A 55 0.37 3.11 -6.18
CA SER A 55 0.11 3.92 -7.36
C SER A 55 1.12 3.59 -8.46
N CYS A 56 0.63 3.35 -9.66
CA CYS A 56 1.39 3.02 -10.86
C CYS A 56 1.06 4.01 -11.98
N SER A 57 2.08 4.74 -12.46
CA SER A 57 1.92 5.82 -13.45
C SER A 57 2.84 5.63 -14.65
N ASN A 58 2.30 5.86 -15.84
CA ASN A 58 3.08 6.05 -17.06
C ASN A 58 3.16 7.54 -17.38
N CYS A 59 4.37 8.09 -17.38
CA CYS A 59 4.60 9.51 -17.65
C CYS A 59 5.05 9.82 -19.08
N LEU A 60 5.07 8.79 -19.95
CA LEU A 60 5.62 8.87 -21.30
C LEU A 60 6.96 9.61 -21.27
N ASP A 61 7.17 10.56 -22.16
CA ASP A 61 8.40 11.33 -22.25
C ASP A 61 8.38 12.67 -21.48
N TYR A 62 7.34 12.94 -20.66
CA TYR A 62 7.18 14.22 -19.97
C TYR A 62 8.39 14.54 -19.07
N GLN A 63 8.77 13.56 -18.24
CA GLN A 63 9.90 13.68 -17.32
C GLN A 63 11.24 13.66 -18.07
N SER A 64 11.39 12.76 -19.05
CA SER A 64 12.65 12.56 -19.78
C SER A 64 12.99 13.74 -20.67
N ARG A 65 12.01 14.45 -21.25
CA ARG A 65 12.23 15.72 -21.96
C ARG A 65 12.83 16.78 -21.06
N ARG A 66 12.27 16.95 -19.85
CA ARG A 66 12.77 17.92 -18.87
C ARG A 66 14.19 17.58 -18.39
N LEU A 67 14.47 16.30 -18.17
CA LEU A 67 15.77 15.81 -17.68
C LEU A 67 16.79 15.53 -18.80
N ARG A 68 16.40 15.68 -20.07
CA ARG A 68 17.20 15.37 -21.25
C ARG A 68 17.67 13.90 -21.34
N VAL A 69 16.83 12.96 -20.92
CA VAL A 69 17.11 11.51 -21.04
C VAL A 69 16.68 11.00 -22.42
N ARG A 70 17.65 10.89 -23.34
CA ARG A 70 17.42 10.65 -24.77
C ARG A 70 17.45 9.17 -25.12
N TYR A 71 16.70 8.79 -26.14
CA TYR A 71 16.81 7.49 -26.78
C TYR A 71 17.80 7.58 -27.95
N GLY A 72 18.98 6.99 -27.79
CA GLY A 72 20.07 7.05 -28.77
C GLY A 72 19.87 6.07 -29.93
N ALA A 73 19.16 6.48 -30.98
CA ALA A 73 19.01 5.68 -32.20
C ALA A 73 20.18 5.94 -33.19
N THR A 74 20.92 4.90 -33.57
CA THR A 74 22.06 4.99 -34.50
C THR A 74 21.67 4.95 -35.98
N LYS A 75 20.41 4.61 -36.29
CA LYS A 75 19.94 4.33 -37.66
C LYS A 75 19.22 5.50 -38.35
N LYS A 76 19.06 6.64 -37.68
CA LYS A 76 18.36 7.82 -38.23
C LYS A 76 19.27 9.06 -38.14
N MET A 77 19.98 9.39 -39.23
CA MET A 77 20.68 10.67 -39.34
C MET A 77 19.65 11.81 -39.51
N ASN A 78 19.86 12.94 -38.82
CA ASN A 78 19.02 14.15 -38.89
C ASN A 78 17.54 14.00 -38.45
N ALA A 79 17.20 13.00 -37.64
CA ALA A 79 15.87 12.91 -37.03
C ALA A 79 15.77 13.77 -35.76
N ALA A 80 14.54 14.19 -35.43
CA ALA A 80 14.25 14.80 -34.13
C ALA A 80 14.66 13.85 -33.00
N VAL A 81 15.20 14.42 -31.91
CA VAL A 81 15.65 13.64 -30.74
C VAL A 81 14.43 12.94 -30.11
N GLU A 82 14.46 11.61 -30.11
CA GLU A 82 13.50 10.78 -29.38
C GLU A 82 13.92 10.69 -27.89
N TYR A 83 12.94 10.66 -26.99
CA TYR A 83 13.15 10.57 -25.54
C TYR A 83 12.58 9.25 -25.02
N VAL A 84 13.19 8.71 -23.96
CA VAL A 84 12.69 7.47 -23.35
C VAL A 84 11.36 7.73 -22.64
N HIS A 85 10.51 6.70 -22.54
CA HIS A 85 9.35 6.76 -21.66
C HIS A 85 9.75 6.42 -20.22
N MET A 86 9.24 7.16 -19.24
CA MET A 86 9.47 6.96 -17.82
C MET A 86 8.17 6.53 -17.14
N LEU A 87 8.27 5.49 -16.32
CA LEU A 87 7.18 4.93 -15.53
C LEU A 87 7.63 4.82 -14.07
N ASN A 88 6.68 4.86 -13.15
CA ASN A 88 6.94 4.64 -11.73
C ASN A 88 5.78 3.86 -11.10
N ALA A 89 6.09 3.00 -10.14
CA ALA A 89 5.10 2.31 -9.33
C ALA A 89 5.63 2.11 -7.91
N THR A 90 4.76 2.33 -6.92
CA THR A 90 5.07 1.97 -5.52
C THR A 90 4.82 0.47 -5.35
N MET A 91 5.79 -0.30 -4.87
CA MET A 91 5.55 -1.72 -4.56
C MET A 91 4.95 -1.89 -3.16
N CYS A 92 5.55 -1.25 -2.15
CA CYS A 92 5.17 -1.43 -0.75
C CYS A 92 5.33 -0.12 0.04
N ALA A 93 4.21 0.55 0.32
CA ALA A 93 4.14 1.60 1.32
C ALA A 93 4.02 0.95 2.71
N THR A 94 5.17 0.67 3.34
CA THR A 94 5.30 -0.23 4.50
C THR A 94 4.26 0.00 5.60
N THR A 95 4.03 1.24 6.01
CA THR A 95 3.06 1.56 7.06
C THR A 95 1.62 1.19 6.67
N ARG A 96 1.19 1.50 5.45
CA ARG A 96 -0.15 1.15 4.95
C ARG A 96 -0.31 -0.36 4.77
N VAL A 97 0.73 -1.03 4.28
CA VAL A 97 0.74 -2.49 4.12
C VAL A 97 0.67 -3.19 5.47
N ILE A 98 1.39 -2.70 6.49
CA ILE A 98 1.27 -3.19 7.87
C ILE A 98 -0.18 -3.05 8.34
N CYS A 99 -0.82 -1.88 8.18
CA CYS A 99 -2.23 -1.72 8.57
C CYS A 99 -3.16 -2.70 7.82
N ALA A 100 -2.97 -2.90 6.52
CA ALA A 100 -3.74 -3.86 5.74
C ALA A 100 -3.57 -5.29 6.27
N VAL A 101 -2.34 -5.71 6.58
CA VAL A 101 -2.03 -7.02 7.14
C VAL A 101 -2.66 -7.16 8.53
N LEU A 102 -2.48 -6.19 9.42
CA LEU A 102 -3.05 -6.21 10.76
C LEU A 102 -4.57 -6.40 10.71
N GLU A 103 -5.28 -5.64 9.86
CA GLU A 103 -6.74 -5.78 9.78
C GLU A 103 -7.20 -7.11 9.17
N ASN A 104 -6.51 -7.60 8.13
CA ASN A 104 -6.91 -8.83 7.42
C ASN A 104 -6.50 -10.13 8.14
N TYR A 105 -5.49 -10.08 9.01
CA TYR A 105 -4.96 -11.24 9.71
C TYR A 105 -5.23 -11.25 11.23
N GLN A 106 -6.01 -10.30 11.75
CA GLN A 106 -6.39 -10.28 13.17
C GLN A 106 -7.26 -11.48 13.56
N THR A 107 -7.09 -11.91 14.80
CA THR A 107 -7.89 -12.91 15.51
C THR A 107 -8.26 -12.36 16.90
N GLU A 108 -8.95 -13.14 17.71
CA GLU A 108 -9.26 -12.76 19.10
C GLU A 108 -7.99 -12.59 19.97
N GLU A 109 -6.92 -13.31 19.66
CA GLU A 109 -5.72 -13.40 20.50
C GLU A 109 -4.52 -12.58 19.96
N GLY A 110 -4.58 -12.11 18.70
CA GLY A 110 -3.46 -11.46 18.04
C GLY A 110 -3.56 -11.44 16.52
N ILE A 111 -2.42 -11.43 15.85
CA ILE A 111 -2.32 -11.34 14.39
C ILE A 111 -1.58 -12.56 13.84
N LYS A 112 -2.20 -13.28 12.91
CA LYS A 112 -1.53 -14.35 12.16
C LYS A 112 -0.51 -13.76 11.19
N VAL A 113 0.67 -14.36 11.08
CA VAL A 113 1.68 -13.87 10.13
C VAL A 113 1.40 -14.44 8.73
N PRO A 114 1.30 -13.60 7.68
CA PRO A 114 1.18 -14.07 6.30
C PRO A 114 2.33 -14.98 5.89
N GLU A 115 2.03 -16.06 5.17
CA GLU A 115 3.02 -17.08 4.77
C GLU A 115 4.23 -16.46 4.06
N ALA A 116 3.99 -15.52 3.15
CA ALA A 116 5.02 -14.87 2.36
C ALA A 116 6.07 -14.09 3.19
N ILE A 117 5.76 -13.71 4.44
CA ILE A 117 6.70 -12.95 5.28
C ILE A 117 7.30 -13.76 6.44
N LYS A 118 6.83 -14.99 6.71
CA LYS A 118 7.30 -15.81 7.84
C LYS A 118 8.81 -16.04 7.82
N ALA A 119 9.40 -16.23 6.63
CA ALA A 119 10.83 -16.44 6.46
C ALA A 119 11.70 -15.26 6.93
N TYR A 120 11.12 -14.07 7.06
CA TYR A 120 11.80 -12.83 7.47
C TYR A 120 11.49 -12.42 8.91
N MET A 121 10.62 -13.15 9.60
CA MET A 121 10.22 -12.85 10.98
C MET A 121 11.18 -13.49 11.98
N PRO A 122 11.40 -12.88 13.16
CA PRO A 122 12.06 -13.54 14.29
C PRO A 122 11.32 -14.81 14.68
N GLU A 123 12.04 -15.81 15.19
CA GLU A 123 11.44 -17.12 15.52
C GLU A 123 10.28 -17.01 16.52
N GLU A 124 10.34 -16.08 17.49
CA GLU A 124 9.25 -15.80 18.44
C GLU A 124 7.93 -15.39 17.76
N TYR A 125 8.00 -14.64 16.66
CA TYR A 125 6.85 -14.05 15.98
C TYR A 125 6.60 -14.65 14.60
N LYS A 126 7.18 -15.81 14.32
CA LYS A 126 7.17 -16.39 12.97
C LYS A 126 5.78 -16.78 12.49
N GLU A 127 4.99 -17.34 13.39
CA GLU A 127 3.63 -17.81 13.09
C GLU A 127 2.55 -16.82 13.54
N PHE A 128 2.79 -16.10 14.65
CA PHE A 128 1.76 -15.32 15.32
C PHE A 128 2.34 -14.16 16.14
N ILE A 129 1.66 -13.02 16.13
CA ILE A 129 1.98 -11.83 16.92
C ILE A 129 0.86 -11.65 17.97
N PRO A 130 1.10 -11.99 19.26
CA PRO A 130 0.06 -11.97 20.28
C PRO A 130 -0.27 -10.54 20.76
N PHE A 131 -1.54 -10.28 21.10
CA PHE A 131 -1.89 -9.07 21.83
C PHE A 131 -1.32 -9.11 23.24
N ARG A 132 -0.72 -7.99 23.68
CA ARG A 132 -0.11 -7.86 25.02
C ARG A 132 -0.90 -6.94 25.94
N PHE A 133 -1.77 -6.11 25.38
CA PHE A 133 -2.50 -5.07 26.08
C PHE A 133 -3.97 -5.09 25.64
N PRO A 134 -4.91 -4.67 26.51
CA PRO A 134 -6.30 -4.52 26.15
C PRO A 134 -6.49 -3.44 25.07
N ALA A 135 -7.64 -3.46 24.41
CA ALA A 135 -7.94 -2.43 23.42
C ALA A 135 -8.07 -1.05 24.11
N PRO A 136 -7.64 0.05 23.48
CA PRO A 136 -7.73 1.39 24.06
C PRO A 136 -9.15 1.76 24.54
N ILE A 137 -10.19 1.28 23.85
CA ILE A 137 -11.59 1.50 24.20
C ILE A 137 -11.94 0.85 25.56
N GLU A 138 -11.41 -0.35 25.81
CA GLU A 138 -11.62 -1.06 27.07
C GLU A 138 -10.89 -0.38 28.23
N GLU A 139 -9.66 0.10 27.98
CA GLU A 139 -8.94 0.90 28.96
C GLU A 139 -9.70 2.18 29.32
N GLU A 140 -10.20 2.91 28.33
CA GLU A 140 -10.97 4.14 28.56
C GLU A 140 -12.27 3.87 29.33
N ALA A 141 -12.99 2.79 28.99
CA ALA A 141 -14.20 2.38 29.69
C ALA A 141 -13.90 2.04 31.17
N SER A 142 -12.80 1.34 31.43
CA SER A 142 -12.36 1.00 32.79
C SER A 142 -11.99 2.25 33.61
N LYS A 143 -11.30 3.23 33.00
CA LYS A 143 -10.93 4.52 33.60
C LYS A 143 -12.17 5.35 33.95
N LYS A 144 -13.18 5.39 33.06
CA LYS A 144 -14.47 6.07 33.31
C LYS A 144 -15.26 5.42 34.44
N LYS A 145 -15.34 4.09 34.50
CA LYS A 145 -15.99 3.36 35.60
C LYS A 145 -15.34 3.63 36.96
N LYS A 146 -14.00 3.67 37.03
CA LYS A 146 -13.27 4.02 38.26
C LYS A 146 -13.59 5.44 38.73
N LYS A 147 -13.56 6.45 37.85
CA LYS A 147 -13.93 7.83 38.19
C LYS A 147 -15.39 7.99 38.64
N GLY A 148 -16.31 7.20 38.07
CA GLY A 148 -17.73 7.22 38.45
C GLY A 148 -17.98 6.67 39.86
N LYS A 149 -17.29 5.60 40.25
CA LYS A 149 -17.37 5.05 41.62
C LYS A 149 -16.83 6.02 42.68
N THR A 150 -15.69 6.65 42.42
CA THR A 150 -15.08 7.62 43.36
C THR A 150 -15.99 8.84 43.59
N LYS A 151 -16.84 9.21 42.64
CA LYS A 151 -17.80 10.32 42.79
C LYS A 151 -19.14 9.96 43.45
N GLN A 152 -19.44 8.66 43.65
CA GLN A 152 -20.64 8.21 44.36
C GLN A 152 -20.39 7.88 45.83
N GLU A 153 -19.12 7.85 46.24
CA GLU A 153 -18.67 7.58 47.61
C GLU A 153 -18.31 8.87 48.40
N GLU A 154 -18.44 10.05 47.79
CA GLU A 154 -18.39 11.39 48.41
C GLU A 154 -19.80 12.01 48.50
#